data_AF-A0A7C6UKK3-F1
#
_entry.id   AF-A0A7C6UKK3-F1
#
_cell.length_a   1.000
_cell.length_b   1.000
_cell.length_c   1.000
_cell.angle_alpha   90.00
_cell.angle_beta   90.00
_cell.angle_gamma   90.00
#
_symmetry.space_group_name_H-M   'P 1'
#
loop_
_entity.id
_entity.type
_entity.pdbx_description
1 polymer ?
#
loop_
_entity_poly.entity_id
_entity_poly.type
_entity_poly.pdbx_seq_one_letter_code
_entity_poly.pdbx_strand_id
1 'polypeptide(L)'
;AEIKAGGNIILQRGIQGRKRGILEAGGDVVAKYIENSTVRADQNIIIADAVMHSQLYAGKKIIIEGKKGLLAGGSSRAGEELKAKVIGSPLSTYTEIEVGIDPELKKMFQEVNEKIESIDMDIHKARQALNMMEKLKEKGLLTKGKEKLMEKLRHTNETLICQREKAIEKKEKIEALLKYSNLAKVSAINVAYSGVNIIIGNAQMKLKDKIEHVTFYNHEGQIKFRPFEE
;
A
#
# COMPACT_ATOMS: atom_id res chain seq x y z
N ALA A 1 14.45 -6.61 19.25
CA ALA A 1 13.52 -6.89 20.38
C ALA A 1 12.13 -6.80 19.81
N GLU A 2 11.31 -7.81 20.05
CA GLU A 2 9.99 -7.96 19.45
C GLU A 2 8.98 -8.17 20.57
N ILE A 3 7.86 -7.44 20.51
CA ILE A 3 6.73 -7.59 21.42
C ILE A 3 5.50 -7.88 20.56
N LYS A 4 4.85 -9.01 20.84
CA LYS A 4 3.62 -9.45 20.18
C LYS A 4 2.52 -9.63 21.20
N ALA A 5 1.34 -9.07 20.93
CA ALA A 5 0.15 -9.27 21.75
C ALA A 5 -1.07 -9.47 20.85
N GLY A 6 -1.95 -10.42 21.19
CA GLY A 6 -3.21 -10.60 20.46
C GLY A 6 -4.26 -9.52 20.77
N GLY A 7 -4.04 -8.70 21.80
CA GLY A 7 -4.88 -7.57 22.17
C GLY A 7 -4.11 -6.24 22.04
N ASN A 8 -4.40 -5.31 22.95
CA ASN A 8 -3.79 -3.98 22.94
C ASN A 8 -2.38 -3.99 23.52
N ILE A 9 -1.50 -3.13 23.00
CA ILE A 9 -0.20 -2.82 23.61
C ILE A 9 -0.22 -1.38 24.10
N ILE A 10 0.02 -1.17 25.39
CA ILE A 10 0.06 0.16 26.00
C ILE A 10 1.45 0.38 26.59
N LEU A 11 2.17 1.34 26.03
CA LEU A 11 3.46 1.82 26.52
C LEU A 11 3.23 3.14 27.27
N GLN A 12 3.48 3.15 28.58
CA GLN A 12 3.37 4.40 29.37
C GLN A 12 4.34 5.49 28.91
N ARG A 13 5.46 5.10 28.30
CA ARG A 13 6.43 6.00 27.67
C ARG A 13 6.44 5.73 26.17
N GLY A 14 7.61 5.61 25.57
CA GLY A 14 7.75 5.32 24.15
C GLY A 14 8.71 4.17 23.92
N ILE A 15 8.94 3.90 22.65
CA ILE A 15 9.94 2.94 22.19
C ILE A 15 11.04 3.66 21.42
N GLN A 16 12.28 3.25 21.66
CA GLN A 16 13.43 3.61 20.84
C GLN A 16 14.08 2.32 20.33
N GLY A 17 13.70 1.91 19.12
CA GLY A 17 14.01 0.59 18.58
C GLY A 17 15.41 0.45 18.00
N ARG A 18 16.13 1.56 17.78
CA ARG A 18 17.45 1.59 17.09
C ARG A 18 17.43 0.75 15.79
N LYS A 19 16.33 0.85 15.02
CA LYS A 19 16.03 0.12 13.77
C LYS A 19 15.78 -1.38 13.92
N ARG A 20 15.59 -1.89 15.15
CA ARG A 20 15.34 -3.32 15.45
C ARG A 20 14.19 -3.56 16.44
N GLY A 21 13.42 -2.51 16.75
CA GLY A 21 12.24 -2.59 17.60
C GLY A 21 11.02 -2.94 16.76
N ILE A 22 10.33 -4.03 17.11
CA ILE A 22 9.10 -4.46 16.46
C ILE A 22 8.01 -4.60 17.52
N LEU A 23 6.87 -3.96 17.29
CA LEU A 23 5.65 -4.05 18.10
C LEU A 23 4.53 -4.54 17.20
N GLU A 24 3.86 -5.64 17.56
CA GLU A 24 2.67 -6.12 16.84
C GLU A 24 1.53 -6.37 17.83
N ALA A 25 0.41 -5.67 17.62
CA ALA A 25 -0.79 -5.76 18.43
C ALA A 25 -1.99 -6.19 17.57
N GLY A 26 -2.75 -7.19 18.03
CA GLY A 26 -4.04 -7.55 17.44
C GLY A 26 -5.16 -6.55 17.75
N GLY A 27 -4.90 -5.58 18.61
CA GLY A 27 -5.79 -4.45 18.91
C GLY A 27 -5.10 -3.11 18.65
N ASP A 28 -5.22 -2.19 19.61
CA ASP A 28 -4.63 -0.85 19.54
C ASP A 28 -3.19 -0.82 20.09
N VAL A 29 -2.37 0.08 19.55
CA VAL A 29 -1.08 0.46 20.15
C VAL A 29 -1.15 1.88 20.66
N VAL A 30 -0.92 2.04 21.97
CA VAL A 30 -0.85 3.35 22.62
C VAL A 30 0.57 3.60 23.12
N ALA A 31 1.17 4.72 22.72
CA ALA A 31 2.51 5.10 23.18
C ALA A 31 2.64 6.63 23.28
N LYS A 32 3.59 7.10 24.08
CA LYS A 32 3.94 8.53 24.13
C LYS A 32 4.79 8.95 22.93
N TYR A 33 5.78 8.14 22.55
CA TYR A 33 6.62 8.41 21.39
C TYR A 33 7.12 7.12 20.74
N ILE A 34 7.40 7.16 19.45
CA ILE A 34 7.99 6.04 18.71
C ILE A 34 9.19 6.58 17.93
N GLU A 35 10.34 5.95 18.11
CA GLU A 35 11.55 6.33 17.41
C GLU A 35 12.28 5.10 16.86
N ASN A 36 12.69 5.16 15.58
CA ASN A 36 13.50 4.13 14.92
C ASN A 36 12.93 2.70 15.12
N SER A 37 11.61 2.52 14.98
CA SER A 37 10.90 1.27 15.26
C SER A 37 9.85 0.96 14.21
N THR A 38 9.44 -0.30 14.13
CA THR A 38 8.31 -0.78 13.33
C THR A 38 7.15 -1.15 14.26
N VAL A 39 5.98 -0.58 14.02
CA VAL A 39 4.78 -0.81 14.84
C VAL A 39 3.63 -1.22 13.94
N ARG A 40 2.96 -2.31 14.30
CA ARG A 40 1.79 -2.85 13.62
C ARG A 40 0.64 -2.99 14.62
N ALA A 41 -0.52 -2.51 14.25
CA ALA A 41 -1.76 -2.60 15.01
C ALA A 41 -2.89 -2.97 14.04
N ASP A 42 -3.65 -4.01 14.35
CA ASP A 42 -4.80 -4.39 13.53
C ASP A 42 -5.94 -3.35 13.61
N GLN A 43 -5.94 -2.51 14.65
CA GLN A 43 -6.89 -1.42 14.83
C GLN A 43 -6.20 -0.05 14.72
N ASN A 44 -6.00 0.65 15.84
CA ASN A 44 -5.51 2.03 15.85
C ASN A 44 -4.11 2.14 16.46
N ILE A 45 -3.35 3.15 16.01
CA ILE A 45 -2.11 3.58 16.66
C ILE A 45 -2.33 4.99 17.20
N ILE A 46 -2.23 5.15 18.52
CA ILE A 46 -2.46 6.41 19.24
C ILE A 46 -1.16 6.85 19.91
N ILE A 47 -0.64 7.99 19.47
CA ILE A 47 0.64 8.54 19.93
C ILE A 47 0.44 9.89 20.58
N ALA A 48 0.94 10.05 21.81
CA ALA A 48 0.69 11.24 22.62
C ALA A 48 1.76 12.36 22.50
N ASP A 49 2.79 12.22 21.66
CA ASP A 49 3.78 13.28 21.46
C ASP A 49 4.41 13.28 20.06
N ALA A 50 5.19 12.24 19.71
CA ALA A 50 5.93 12.25 18.46
C ALA A 50 6.29 10.85 17.90
N VAL A 51 6.37 10.77 16.57
CA VAL A 51 6.86 9.64 15.80
C VAL A 51 8.03 10.10 14.94
N MET A 52 9.16 9.41 15.02
CA MET A 52 10.39 9.78 14.34
C MET A 52 11.04 8.58 13.66
N HIS A 53 11.34 8.70 12.36
CA HIS A 53 12.08 7.69 11.58
C HIS A 53 11.56 6.26 11.77
N SER A 54 10.25 6.09 11.79
CA SER A 54 9.58 4.84 12.16
C SER A 54 8.62 4.37 11.08
N GLN A 55 8.27 3.09 11.12
CA GLN A 55 7.30 2.49 10.20
C GLN A 55 6.05 2.11 10.99
N LEU A 56 4.92 2.74 10.67
CA LEU A 56 3.65 2.50 11.33
C LEU A 56 2.66 1.84 10.37
N TYR A 57 1.96 0.82 10.85
CA TYR A 57 0.88 0.15 10.13
C TYR A 57 -0.31 0.01 11.06
N ALA A 58 -1.38 0.75 10.77
CA ALA A 58 -2.65 0.66 11.47
C ALA A 58 -3.73 0.13 10.53
N GLY A 59 -4.55 -0.82 10.98
CA GLY A 59 -5.70 -1.29 10.20
C GLY A 59 -6.74 -0.19 9.99
N LYS A 60 -6.89 0.75 10.93
CA LYS A 60 -7.86 1.84 10.86
C LYS A 60 -7.22 3.22 10.90
N LYS A 61 -6.83 3.70 12.10
CA LYS A 61 -6.42 5.09 12.27
C LYS A 61 -5.05 5.24 12.90
N ILE A 62 -4.31 6.26 12.48
CA ILE A 62 -3.11 6.74 13.15
C ILE A 62 -3.41 8.15 13.69
N ILE A 63 -3.39 8.29 15.01
CA ILE A 63 -3.66 9.55 15.70
C ILE A 63 -2.39 9.94 16.45
N ILE A 64 -1.82 11.08 16.11
CA ILE A 64 -0.64 11.64 16.75
C ILE A 64 -1.05 12.96 17.38
N GLU A 65 -1.44 12.86 18.63
CA GLU A 65 -1.96 13.95 19.45
C GLU A 65 -0.97 14.33 20.55
N GLY A 66 -1.32 15.32 21.38
CA GLY A 66 -0.45 15.83 22.44
C GLY A 66 0.29 17.11 22.08
N LYS A 67 1.37 17.43 22.82
CA LYS A 67 1.95 18.79 22.79
C LYS A 67 2.65 19.09 21.47
N LYS A 68 3.50 18.18 20.99
CA LYS A 68 4.16 18.32 19.68
C LYS A 68 3.30 17.76 18.55
N GLY A 69 2.67 16.59 18.77
CA GLY A 69 1.86 15.89 17.78
C GLY A 69 2.60 15.69 16.45
N LEU A 70 3.88 15.33 16.51
CA LEU A 70 4.82 15.38 15.39
C LEU A 70 4.96 14.02 14.70
N LEU A 71 4.85 13.99 13.38
CA LEU A 71 5.21 12.85 12.53
C LEU A 71 6.36 13.23 11.61
N ALA A 72 7.57 12.73 11.86
CA ALA A 72 8.75 13.11 11.07
C ALA A 72 9.55 11.88 10.62
N GLY A 73 9.56 11.63 9.32
CA GLY A 73 10.39 10.60 8.70
C GLY A 73 9.84 9.18 8.85
N GLY A 74 10.20 8.34 7.88
CA GLY A 74 9.72 6.96 7.78
C GLY A 74 8.42 6.85 6.98
N SER A 75 7.64 5.81 7.24
CA SER A 75 6.39 5.53 6.53
C SER A 75 5.25 5.27 7.51
N SER A 76 4.08 5.82 7.25
CA SER A 76 2.88 5.62 8.07
C SER A 76 1.72 5.20 7.18
N ARG A 77 1.13 4.04 7.49
CA ARG A 77 0.04 3.45 6.73
C ARG A 77 -1.19 3.25 7.61
N ALA A 78 -2.33 3.76 7.19
CA ALA A 78 -3.60 3.62 7.91
C ALA A 78 -4.74 3.22 6.96
N GLY A 79 -5.68 2.39 7.39
CA GLY A 79 -6.83 2.04 6.53
C GLY A 79 -7.77 3.21 6.27
N GLU A 80 -8.00 4.06 7.25
CA GLU A 80 -9.01 5.13 7.22
C GLU A 80 -8.39 6.53 7.33
N GLU A 81 -7.68 6.83 8.42
CA GLU A 81 -7.35 8.21 8.75
C GLU A 81 -5.94 8.32 9.35
N LEU A 82 -5.21 9.35 8.94
CA LEU A 82 -4.02 9.81 9.65
C LEU A 82 -4.23 11.25 10.10
N LYS A 83 -4.22 11.47 11.41
CA LYS A 83 -4.36 12.79 12.03
C LYS A 83 -3.13 13.10 12.87
N ALA A 84 -2.46 14.21 12.59
CA ALA A 84 -1.33 14.70 13.38
C ALA A 84 -1.36 16.22 13.49
N LYS A 85 -0.70 16.80 14.50
CA LYS A 85 -0.54 18.26 14.57
C LYS A 85 0.46 18.77 13.55
N VAL A 86 1.59 18.08 13.46
CA VAL A 86 2.71 18.45 12.58
C VAL A 86 3.10 17.24 11.77
N ILE A 87 3.07 17.36 10.44
CA ILE A 87 3.49 16.33 9.52
C ILE A 87 4.75 16.78 8.79
N GLY A 88 5.78 15.93 8.78
CA GLY A 88 7.08 16.22 8.22
C GLY A 88 7.98 17.00 9.18
N SER A 89 9.01 17.62 8.61
CA SER A 89 10.02 18.38 9.35
C SER A 89 10.43 19.60 8.54
N PRO A 90 10.81 20.73 9.17
CA PRO A 90 11.38 21.89 8.50
C PRO A 90 12.59 21.55 7.62
N LEU A 91 13.34 20.49 7.97
CA LEU A 91 14.50 20.01 7.22
C LEU A 91 14.11 19.12 6.00
N SER A 92 12.84 19.13 5.60
CA SER A 92 12.31 18.33 4.48
C SER A 92 12.62 16.83 4.59
N THR A 93 12.55 16.29 5.82
CA THR A 93 12.74 14.86 6.05
C THR A 93 11.67 14.07 5.32
N TYR A 94 12.11 13.17 4.42
CA TYR A 94 11.20 12.33 3.64
C TYR A 94 10.26 11.55 4.55
N THR A 95 8.97 11.82 4.42
CA THR A 95 7.91 11.21 5.22
C THR A 95 6.84 10.71 4.25
N GLU A 96 6.62 9.40 4.22
CA GLU A 96 5.59 8.78 3.38
C GLU A 96 4.34 8.49 4.21
N ILE A 97 3.21 8.97 3.74
CA ILE A 97 1.90 8.71 4.33
C ILE A 97 1.05 8.01 3.30
N GLU A 98 0.48 6.88 3.68
CA GLU A 98 -0.45 6.14 2.85
C GLU A 98 -1.73 5.88 3.64
N VAL A 99 -2.88 6.34 3.15
CA VAL A 99 -4.18 6.09 3.77
C VAL A 99 -5.23 5.64 2.77
N GLY A 100 -6.31 5.00 3.23
CA GLY A 100 -7.44 4.64 2.37
C GLY A 100 -7.23 3.38 1.55
N ILE A 101 -6.26 2.56 1.96
CA ILE A 101 -6.05 1.24 1.40
C ILE A 101 -5.91 0.30 2.58
N ASP A 102 -6.83 -0.66 2.66
CA ASP A 102 -6.66 -1.83 3.51
C ASP A 102 -5.34 -2.53 3.11
N PRO A 103 -4.36 -2.66 4.01
CA PRO A 103 -3.08 -3.31 3.72
C PRO A 103 -3.23 -4.73 3.17
N GLU A 104 -4.24 -5.48 3.60
CA GLU A 104 -4.56 -6.81 3.07
C GLU A 104 -5.09 -6.70 1.64
N LEU A 105 -6.02 -5.78 1.36
CA LEU A 105 -6.50 -5.54 -0.01
C LEU A 105 -5.36 -5.07 -0.94
N LYS A 106 -4.43 -4.23 -0.44
CA LYS A 106 -3.24 -3.83 -1.22
C LYS A 106 -2.38 -5.01 -1.57
N LYS A 107 -2.11 -5.86 -0.58
CA LYS A 107 -1.29 -7.06 -0.75
C LYS A 107 -1.96 -8.00 -1.74
N MET A 108 -3.26 -8.26 -1.59
CA MET A 108 -4.04 -9.05 -2.55
C MET A 108 -4.03 -8.43 -3.94
N PHE A 109 -4.11 -7.11 -4.07
CA PHE A 109 -4.03 -6.40 -5.34
C PHE A 109 -2.64 -6.55 -6.00
N GLN A 110 -1.57 -6.43 -5.23
CA GLN A 110 -0.20 -6.67 -5.72
C GLN A 110 -0.02 -8.12 -6.17
N GLU A 111 -0.42 -9.09 -5.36
CA GLU A 111 -0.35 -10.52 -5.69
C GLU A 111 -1.14 -10.85 -6.97
N VAL A 112 -2.32 -10.23 -7.17
CA VAL A 112 -3.11 -10.43 -8.39
C VAL A 112 -2.43 -9.79 -9.61
N ASN A 113 -1.83 -8.60 -9.48
CA ASN A 113 -1.10 -7.98 -10.59
C ASN A 113 0.14 -8.80 -10.98
N GLU A 114 0.94 -9.24 -10.01
CA GLU A 114 2.11 -10.11 -10.27
C GLU A 114 1.69 -11.40 -10.96
N LYS A 115 0.54 -11.98 -10.55
CA LYS A 115 -0.02 -13.16 -11.21
C LYS A 115 -0.45 -12.89 -12.65
N ILE A 116 -1.07 -11.73 -12.93
CA ILE A 116 -1.43 -11.33 -14.30
C ILE A 116 -0.19 -11.17 -15.16
N GLU A 117 0.85 -10.49 -14.66
CA GLU A 117 2.12 -10.32 -15.40
C GLU A 117 2.78 -11.67 -15.72
N SER A 118 2.81 -12.59 -14.76
CA SER A 118 3.32 -13.95 -14.99
C SER A 118 2.52 -14.69 -16.08
N ILE A 119 1.19 -14.63 -16.04
CA ILE A 119 0.33 -15.27 -17.05
C ILE A 119 0.56 -14.62 -18.43
N ASP A 120 0.72 -13.30 -18.50
CA ASP A 120 1.01 -12.58 -19.74
C ASP A 120 2.36 -12.99 -20.35
N MET A 121 3.39 -13.18 -19.53
CA MET A 121 4.67 -13.71 -19.99
C MET A 121 4.53 -15.14 -20.55
N ASP A 122 3.74 -16.00 -19.91
CA ASP A 122 3.54 -17.37 -20.37
C ASP A 122 2.68 -17.45 -21.63
N ILE A 123 1.65 -16.60 -21.77
CA ILE A 123 0.91 -16.42 -23.02
C ILE A 123 1.86 -15.96 -24.14
N HIS A 124 2.77 -15.02 -23.85
CA HIS A 124 3.71 -14.53 -24.85
C HIS A 124 4.65 -15.65 -25.34
N LYS A 125 5.21 -16.46 -24.42
CA LYS A 125 6.04 -17.63 -24.77
C LYS A 125 5.25 -18.68 -25.55
N ALA A 126 4.02 -18.99 -25.12
CA ALA A 126 3.16 -19.95 -25.81
C ALA A 126 2.84 -19.50 -27.24
N ARG A 127 2.52 -18.21 -27.44
CA ARG A 127 2.30 -17.62 -28.77
C ARG A 127 3.56 -17.63 -29.64
N GLN A 128 4.73 -17.34 -29.07
CA GLN A 128 6.00 -17.44 -29.82
C GLN A 128 6.26 -18.88 -30.29
N ALA A 129 6.06 -19.86 -29.41
CA ALA A 129 6.20 -21.27 -29.75
C ALA A 129 5.19 -21.72 -30.83
N LEU A 130 3.93 -21.27 -30.73
CA LEU A 130 2.90 -21.50 -31.75
C LEU A 130 3.30 -20.90 -33.11
N ASN A 131 3.74 -19.65 -33.14
CA ASN A 131 4.22 -19.00 -34.36
C ASN A 131 5.42 -19.72 -35.00
N MET A 132 6.35 -20.24 -34.18
CA MET A 132 7.47 -21.05 -34.69
C MET A 132 6.99 -22.37 -35.29
N MET A 133 6.01 -23.03 -34.65
CA MET A 133 5.43 -24.26 -35.17
C MET A 133 4.62 -24.04 -36.46
N GLU A 134 3.88 -22.94 -36.57
CA GLU A 134 3.16 -22.57 -37.80
C GLU A 134 4.14 -22.30 -38.96
N LYS A 135 5.23 -21.56 -38.73
CA LYS A 135 6.30 -21.39 -39.74
C LYS A 135 6.96 -22.70 -40.16
N LEU A 136 7.09 -23.66 -39.25
CA LEU A 136 7.60 -25.00 -39.57
C LEU A 136 6.58 -25.83 -40.38
N LYS A 137 5.28 -25.60 -40.16
CA LYS A 137 4.18 -26.21 -40.91
C LYS A 137 4.16 -25.72 -42.35
N GLU A 138 4.28 -24.42 -42.56
CA GLU A 138 4.35 -23.79 -43.88
C GLU A 138 5.56 -24.27 -44.69
N LYS A 139 6.68 -24.58 -44.01
CA LYS A 139 7.89 -25.15 -44.63
C LYS A 139 7.81 -26.67 -44.89
N GLY A 140 6.69 -27.32 -44.61
CA GLY A 140 6.49 -28.76 -44.85
C GLY A 140 7.29 -29.69 -43.94
N LEU A 141 7.87 -29.19 -42.84
CA LEU A 141 8.76 -29.93 -41.92
C LEU A 141 8.02 -30.52 -40.70
N LEU A 142 6.69 -30.64 -40.76
CA LEU A 142 5.85 -31.03 -39.64
C LEU A 142 5.69 -32.56 -39.56
N THR A 143 6.23 -33.17 -38.50
CA THR A 143 6.01 -34.58 -38.16
C THR A 143 4.73 -34.76 -37.32
N LYS A 144 4.05 -35.92 -37.41
CA LYS A 144 2.82 -36.23 -36.63
C LYS A 144 2.96 -36.01 -35.10
N GLY A 145 4.17 -36.17 -34.54
CA GLY A 145 4.46 -35.87 -33.13
C GLY A 145 4.42 -34.38 -32.80
N LYS A 146 4.78 -33.50 -33.75
CA LYS A 146 4.74 -32.04 -33.59
C LYS A 146 3.32 -31.49 -33.75
N GLU A 147 2.44 -32.14 -34.51
CA GLU A 147 1.02 -31.76 -34.60
C GLU A 147 0.31 -31.92 -33.25
N LYS A 148 0.48 -33.07 -32.58
CA LYS A 148 -0.05 -33.29 -31.22
C LYS A 148 0.50 -32.29 -30.20
N LEU A 149 1.77 -31.91 -30.34
CA LEU A 149 2.39 -30.90 -29.48
C LEU A 149 1.80 -29.51 -29.71
N MET A 150 1.54 -29.16 -30.98
CA MET A 150 0.92 -27.88 -31.36
C MET A 150 -0.52 -27.78 -30.85
N GLU A 151 -1.29 -28.87 -30.92
CA GLU A 151 -2.66 -28.93 -30.39
C GLU A 151 -2.67 -28.78 -28.85
N LYS A 152 -1.76 -29.46 -28.15
CA LYS A 152 -1.56 -29.27 -26.70
C LYS A 152 -1.20 -27.83 -26.37
N LEU A 153 -0.30 -27.20 -27.15
CA LEU A 153 0.10 -25.80 -26.94
C LEU A 153 -1.06 -24.82 -27.17
N ARG A 154 -1.93 -25.06 -28.17
CA ARG A 154 -3.15 -24.26 -28.38
C ARG A 154 -4.08 -24.36 -27.18
N HIS A 155 -4.32 -25.57 -26.69
CA HIS A 155 -5.17 -25.79 -25.51
C HIS A 155 -4.58 -25.13 -24.24
N THR A 156 -3.27 -25.23 -24.02
CA THR A 156 -2.60 -24.54 -22.93
C THR A 156 -2.74 -23.02 -23.06
N ASN A 157 -2.58 -22.47 -24.25
CA ASN A 157 -2.73 -21.03 -24.50
C ASN A 157 -4.17 -20.54 -24.25
N GLU A 158 -5.18 -21.30 -24.69
CA GLU A 158 -6.59 -21.01 -24.37
C GLU A 158 -6.86 -21.05 -22.86
N THR A 159 -6.30 -22.05 -22.16
CA THR A 159 -6.43 -22.17 -20.71
C THR A 159 -5.79 -20.98 -20.00
N LEU A 160 -4.59 -20.54 -20.42
CA LEU A 160 -3.91 -19.36 -19.88
C LEU A 160 -4.71 -18.08 -20.11
N ILE A 161 -5.33 -17.91 -21.28
CA ILE A 161 -6.21 -16.76 -21.56
C ILE A 161 -7.41 -16.76 -20.61
N CYS A 162 -8.07 -17.90 -20.41
CA CYS A 162 -9.20 -18.00 -19.47
C CYS A 162 -8.78 -17.72 -18.02
N GLN A 163 -7.58 -18.18 -17.61
CA GLN A 163 -7.04 -17.85 -16.28
C GLN A 163 -6.74 -16.36 -16.13
N ARG A 164 -6.25 -15.71 -17.20
CA ARG A 164 -6.01 -14.27 -17.23
C ARG A 164 -7.31 -13.49 -17.05
N GLU A 165 -8.37 -13.86 -17.77
CA GLU A 165 -9.69 -13.21 -17.65
C GLU A 165 -10.24 -13.30 -16.22
N LYS A 166 -10.17 -14.48 -15.60
CA LYS A 166 -10.57 -14.66 -14.18
C LYS A 166 -9.74 -13.81 -13.22
N ALA A 167 -8.44 -13.66 -13.48
CA ALA A 167 -7.56 -12.83 -12.67
C ALA A 167 -7.90 -11.34 -12.81
N ILE A 168 -8.27 -10.89 -14.01
CA ILE A 168 -8.72 -9.51 -14.27
C ILE A 168 -10.05 -9.24 -13.58
N GLU A 169 -11.02 -10.14 -13.66
CA GLU A 169 -12.30 -9.97 -12.95
C GLU A 169 -12.10 -9.86 -11.42
N LYS A 170 -11.17 -10.67 -10.88
CA LYS A 170 -10.80 -10.57 -9.46
C LYS A 170 -10.12 -9.23 -9.15
N LYS A 171 -9.27 -8.72 -10.04
CA LYS A 171 -8.64 -7.39 -9.91
C LYS A 171 -9.69 -6.28 -9.86
N GLU A 172 -10.66 -6.29 -10.78
CA GLU A 172 -11.74 -5.29 -10.82
C GLU A 172 -12.58 -5.30 -9.54
N LYS A 173 -12.88 -6.48 -8.98
CA LYS A 173 -13.58 -6.60 -7.69
C LYS A 173 -12.79 -5.97 -6.55
N ILE A 174 -11.47 -6.21 -6.50
CA ILE A 174 -10.60 -5.61 -5.47
C ILE A 174 -10.52 -4.09 -5.67
N GLU A 175 -10.39 -3.59 -6.90
CA GLU A 175 -10.40 -2.16 -7.20
C GLU A 175 -11.72 -1.49 -6.81
N ALA A 176 -12.86 -2.17 -6.99
CA ALA A 176 -14.15 -1.66 -6.55
C ALA A 176 -14.21 -1.52 -5.01
N LEU A 177 -13.72 -2.51 -4.27
CA LEU A 177 -13.62 -2.45 -2.81
C LEU A 177 -12.71 -1.32 -2.33
N LEU A 178 -11.59 -1.08 -3.04
CA LEU A 178 -10.69 0.04 -2.75
C LEU A 178 -11.36 1.40 -3.00
N LYS A 179 -12.24 1.54 -4.00
CA LYS A 179 -13.00 2.79 -4.24
C LYS A 179 -13.95 3.16 -3.09
N TYR A 180 -14.51 2.18 -2.37
CA TYR A 180 -15.33 2.46 -1.18
C TYR A 180 -14.53 3.04 -0.01
N SER A 181 -13.19 2.96 -0.06
CA SER A 181 -12.30 3.55 0.94
C SER A 181 -12.06 5.06 0.74
N ASN A 182 -12.79 5.72 -0.17
CA ASN A 182 -12.73 7.16 -0.46
C ASN A 182 -13.01 8.09 0.74
N LEU A 183 -13.41 7.56 1.90
CA LEU A 183 -13.52 8.33 3.14
C LEU A 183 -12.16 8.65 3.77
N ALA A 184 -11.08 8.12 3.20
CA ALA A 184 -9.77 8.29 3.79
C ALA A 184 -9.24 9.72 3.69
N LYS A 185 -8.67 10.18 4.80
CA LYS A 185 -8.21 11.55 4.94
C LYS A 185 -6.91 11.62 5.73
N VAL A 186 -6.07 12.58 5.34
CA VAL A 186 -4.86 12.94 6.07
C VAL A 186 -5.01 14.36 6.57
N SER A 187 -5.00 14.54 7.88
CA SER A 187 -5.22 15.85 8.52
C SER A 187 -3.98 16.31 9.28
N ALA A 188 -3.49 17.49 8.93
CA ALA A 188 -2.47 18.22 9.65
C ALA A 188 -3.13 19.41 10.37
N ILE A 189 -3.23 19.32 11.70
CA ILE A 189 -3.93 20.34 12.51
C ILE A 189 -3.20 21.67 12.46
N ASN A 190 -1.86 21.69 12.53
CA ASN A 190 -1.07 22.92 12.48
C ASN A 190 -0.37 23.08 11.12
N VAL A 191 0.52 22.15 10.75
CA VAL A 191 1.35 22.29 9.56
C VAL A 191 1.78 20.95 8.96
N ALA A 192 1.78 20.87 7.64
CA ALA A 192 2.43 19.85 6.84
C ALA A 192 3.62 20.49 6.11
N TYR A 193 4.83 20.00 6.36
CA TYR A 193 6.06 20.51 5.74
C TYR A 193 6.32 19.89 4.36
N SER A 194 7.26 20.51 3.63
CA SER A 194 7.80 19.97 2.38
C SER A 194 8.50 18.61 2.59
N GLY A 195 8.59 17.82 1.53
CA GLY A 195 9.20 16.48 1.57
C GLY A 195 8.28 15.37 2.07
N VAL A 196 7.02 15.71 2.39
CA VAL A 196 5.96 14.75 2.70
C VAL A 196 5.35 14.24 1.40
N ASN A 197 5.30 12.92 1.26
CA ASN A 197 4.62 12.22 0.16
C ASN A 197 3.31 11.65 0.70
N ILE A 198 2.19 12.13 0.20
CA ILE A 198 0.85 11.71 0.61
C ILE A 198 0.27 10.83 -0.47
N ILE A 199 -0.19 9.65 -0.09
CA ILE A 199 -0.84 8.67 -0.95
C ILE A 199 -2.21 8.39 -0.32
N ILE A 200 -3.29 8.63 -1.06
CA ILE A 200 -4.66 8.35 -0.60
C ILE A 200 -5.34 7.49 -1.65
N GLY A 201 -5.54 6.21 -1.37
CA GLY A 201 -6.05 5.28 -2.38
C GLY A 201 -5.11 5.21 -3.59
N ASN A 202 -5.66 5.46 -4.78
CA ASN A 202 -4.92 5.47 -6.06
C ASN A 202 -4.25 6.81 -6.40
N ALA A 203 -4.41 7.85 -5.57
CA ALA A 203 -3.87 9.17 -5.82
C ALA A 203 -2.60 9.42 -4.99
N GLN A 204 -1.63 10.14 -5.56
CA GLN A 204 -0.39 10.51 -4.87
C GLN A 204 -0.07 12.00 -5.07
N MET A 205 0.48 12.65 -4.05
CA MET A 205 0.89 14.05 -4.06
C MET A 205 2.12 14.26 -3.18
N LYS A 206 3.13 14.92 -3.74
CA LYS A 206 4.31 15.38 -3.00
C LYS A 206 4.16 16.84 -2.63
N LEU A 207 4.28 17.15 -1.34
CA LEU A 207 4.29 18.52 -0.86
C LEU A 207 5.64 19.17 -1.15
N LYS A 208 5.62 20.21 -1.98
CA LYS A 208 6.77 21.04 -2.32
C LYS A 208 6.98 22.18 -1.32
N ASP A 209 5.89 22.74 -0.84
CA ASP A 209 5.87 23.87 0.10
C ASP A 209 5.13 23.47 1.39
N LYS A 210 5.37 24.23 2.46
CA LYS A 210 4.62 24.04 3.71
C LYS A 210 3.18 24.51 3.55
N ILE A 211 2.24 23.76 4.12
CA ILE A 211 0.81 24.11 4.16
C ILE A 211 0.34 24.01 5.60
N GLU A 212 -0.38 25.03 6.06
CA GLU A 212 -0.89 25.13 7.43
C GLU A 212 -2.39 24.76 7.47
N HIS A 213 -2.86 24.19 8.58
CA HIS A 213 -4.25 23.85 8.86
C HIS A 213 -4.98 23.14 7.70
N VAL A 214 -4.55 21.93 7.35
CA VAL A 214 -4.97 21.28 6.09
C VAL A 214 -5.46 19.86 6.28
N THR A 215 -6.50 19.50 5.53
CA THR A 215 -6.93 18.11 5.34
C THR A 215 -6.86 17.74 3.86
N PHE A 216 -6.11 16.68 3.58
CA PHE A 216 -5.98 16.06 2.27
C PHE A 216 -7.00 14.92 2.13
N TYR A 217 -7.63 14.84 0.97
CA TYR A 217 -8.59 13.81 0.64
C TYR A 217 -8.49 13.47 -0.85
N ASN A 218 -8.85 12.23 -1.21
CA ASN A 218 -8.93 11.83 -2.60
C ASN A 218 -10.28 12.25 -3.19
N HIS A 219 -10.24 12.98 -4.30
CA HIS A 219 -11.40 13.35 -5.07
C HIS A 219 -11.18 12.96 -6.53
N GLU A 220 -11.91 11.93 -6.99
CA GLU A 220 -11.85 11.41 -8.37
C GLU A 220 -10.44 11.02 -8.84
N GLY A 221 -9.59 10.50 -7.94
CA GLY A 221 -8.23 10.07 -8.27
C GLY A 221 -7.19 11.19 -8.23
N GLN A 222 -7.55 12.38 -7.75
CA GLN A 222 -6.64 13.48 -7.48
C GLN A 222 -6.70 13.85 -6.00
N ILE A 223 -5.53 14.08 -5.38
CA ILE A 223 -5.49 14.58 -4.00
C ILE A 223 -5.82 16.06 -4.03
N LYS A 224 -6.95 16.41 -3.41
CA LYS A 224 -7.32 17.80 -3.11
C LYS A 224 -7.08 18.06 -1.62
N PHE A 225 -6.97 19.33 -1.28
CA PHE A 225 -6.85 19.75 0.11
C PHE A 225 -7.86 20.84 0.42
N ARG A 226 -8.32 20.85 1.67
CA ARG A 226 -9.23 21.86 2.23
C ARG A 226 -8.70 22.32 3.58
N PRO A 227 -9.12 23.50 4.08
CA PRO A 227 -8.85 23.89 5.45
C PRO A 227 -9.26 22.78 6.43
N PHE A 228 -8.49 22.59 7.48
CA PHE A 228 -8.85 21.65 8.56
C PHE A 228 -10.08 22.19 9.29
N GLU A 229 -11.19 21.44 9.20
CA GLU A 229 -12.40 21.65 9.98
C GLU A 229 -12.53 20.48 10.96
N GLU A 230 -12.82 20.79 12.22
CA GLU A 230 -12.75 19.87 13.36
C GLU A 230 -13.87 18.82 13.37
#